data_AF-A0A8T0PZX8-F1
#
_entry.id   AF-A0A8T0PZX8-F1
#
_cell.length_a   1.000
_cell.length_b   1.000
_cell.length_c   1.000
_cell.angle_alpha   90.00
_cell.angle_beta   90.00
_cell.angle_gamma   90.00
#
_symmetry.space_group_name_H-M   'P 1'
#
loop_
_entity.id
_entity.type
_entity.pdbx_description
1 polymer ?
#
loop_
_entity_poly.entity_id
_entity_poly.type
_entity_poly.pdbx_seq_one_letter_code
_entity_poly.pdbx_strand_id
1 'polypeptide(L)'
;MVNFGKKLMVDQVEEWKGYYINYKLMKKMLKQYVEQTQHGGKDREHVLKEFSRILDDQIERIVLFLLQQQGHLASRIEELGEQRTALLEQYDISQVSQLRDAYREVGFDLIKLLRFVDMNATGIRKILKKFDKRFGYKFTDYYVTTRANHPYSQLQQVFKQVGIVAVVGALSRNLEYLHTMKEVLYPSMIIQQLL
;
A
#
# COMPACT_ATOMS: atom_id res chain seq x y z
N MET A 1 9.29 24.48 -0.76
CA MET A 1 8.23 23.45 -0.59
C MET A 1 8.26 22.51 -1.81
N VAL A 2 8.62 21.24 -1.63
CA VAL A 2 8.88 20.30 -2.74
C VAL A 2 7.59 20.04 -3.54
N ASN A 3 7.69 20.09 -4.87
CA ASN A 3 6.57 19.84 -5.78
C ASN A 3 6.17 18.36 -5.70
N PHE A 4 5.17 18.03 -4.88
CA PHE A 4 4.68 16.66 -4.69
C PHE A 4 4.39 15.94 -6.02
N GLY A 5 3.94 16.65 -7.04
CA GLY A 5 3.73 16.05 -8.36
C GLY A 5 5.02 15.51 -8.98
N LYS A 6 6.16 16.20 -8.82
CA LYS A 6 7.47 15.71 -9.28
C LYS A 6 7.95 14.54 -8.42
N LYS A 7 7.82 14.66 -7.09
CA LYS A 7 8.17 13.59 -6.15
C LYS A 7 7.41 12.29 -6.47
N LEU A 8 6.09 12.39 -6.66
CA LEU A 8 5.25 11.25 -7.02
C LEU A 8 5.74 10.56 -8.31
N MET A 9 6.16 11.29 -9.34
CA MET A 9 6.62 10.65 -10.58
C MET A 9 8.00 9.98 -10.46
N VAL A 10 8.88 10.51 -9.62
CA VAL A 10 10.24 9.96 -9.42
C VAL A 10 10.22 8.77 -8.47
N ASP A 11 9.37 8.84 -7.44
CA ASP A 11 9.32 7.85 -6.36
C ASP A 11 8.35 6.69 -6.65
N GLN A 12 7.76 6.67 -7.84
CA GLN A 12 6.88 5.61 -8.30
C GLN A 12 7.67 4.32 -8.55
N VAL A 13 7.09 3.21 -8.11
CA VAL A 13 7.50 1.88 -8.55
C VAL A 13 7.04 1.74 -10.00
N GLU A 14 7.96 1.48 -10.93
CA GLU A 14 7.69 1.58 -12.38
C GLU A 14 6.63 0.57 -12.82
N GLU A 15 6.70 -0.67 -12.30
CA GLU A 15 5.73 -1.71 -12.59
C GLU A 15 4.31 -1.37 -12.07
N TRP A 16 4.17 -0.44 -11.12
CA TRP A 16 2.89 -0.08 -10.50
C TRP A 16 2.36 1.29 -10.89
N LYS A 17 3.05 1.98 -11.80
CA LYS A 17 2.77 3.37 -12.20
C LYS A 17 1.31 3.65 -12.54
N GLY A 18 0.62 2.70 -13.20
CA GLY A 18 -0.79 2.81 -13.57
C GLY A 18 -1.77 2.83 -12.40
N TYR A 19 -1.37 2.32 -11.24
CA TYR A 19 -2.22 2.19 -10.06
C TYR A 19 -2.10 3.37 -9.10
N TYR A 20 -1.09 4.23 -9.26
CA TYR A 20 -0.99 5.45 -8.46
C TYR A 20 -2.10 6.46 -8.83
N ILE A 21 -2.44 7.33 -7.89
CA ILE A 21 -3.33 8.46 -8.12
C ILE A 21 -2.78 9.33 -9.24
N ASN A 22 -3.61 9.62 -10.25
CA ASN A 22 -3.24 10.52 -11.34
C ASN A 22 -3.30 11.99 -10.88
N TYR A 23 -2.36 12.39 -10.03
CA TYR A 23 -2.32 13.72 -9.42
C TYR A 23 -2.21 14.85 -10.46
N LYS A 24 -1.60 14.58 -11.63
CA LYS A 24 -1.51 15.54 -12.74
C LYS A 24 -2.89 15.78 -13.36
N LEU A 25 -3.62 14.73 -13.70
CA LEU A 25 -4.99 14.81 -14.22
C LEU A 25 -5.89 15.57 -13.24
N MET A 26 -5.91 15.16 -11.97
CA MET A 26 -6.75 15.78 -10.95
C MET A 26 -6.48 17.29 -10.80
N LYS A 27 -5.20 17.70 -10.83
CA LYS A 27 -4.84 19.13 -10.82
C LYS A 27 -5.33 19.88 -12.05
N LYS A 28 -5.24 19.27 -13.25
CA LYS A 28 -5.71 19.88 -14.50
C LYS A 28 -7.21 20.12 -14.45
N MET A 29 -7.95 19.12 -13.98
CA MET A 29 -9.41 19.21 -13.80
C MET A 29 -9.81 20.34 -12.85
N LEU A 30 -9.15 20.43 -11.68
CA LEU A 30 -9.40 21.55 -10.75
C LEU A 30 -9.18 22.93 -11.40
N LYS A 31 -8.19 23.06 -12.29
CA LYS A 31 -7.94 24.32 -13.00
C LYS A 31 -9.09 24.64 -13.96
N GLN A 32 -9.54 23.66 -14.73
CA GLN A 32 -10.66 23.81 -15.67
C GLN A 32 -11.96 24.17 -14.95
N TYR A 33 -12.23 23.57 -13.79
CA TYR A 33 -13.41 23.92 -13.00
C TYR A 33 -13.39 25.36 -12.51
N VAL A 34 -12.23 25.86 -12.05
CA VAL A 34 -12.10 27.27 -11.66
C VAL A 34 -12.42 28.20 -12.83
N GLU A 35 -11.84 27.95 -14.00
CA GLU A 35 -12.09 28.73 -15.23
C GLU A 35 -13.58 28.72 -15.61
N GLN A 36 -14.24 27.56 -15.53
CA GLN A 36 -15.68 27.39 -15.85
C GLN A 36 -16.60 28.04 -14.82
N THR A 37 -16.24 28.04 -13.54
CA THR A 37 -17.04 28.70 -12.48
C THR A 37 -16.94 30.23 -12.53
N GLN A 38 -15.87 30.78 -13.10
CA GLN A 38 -15.66 32.23 -13.22
C GLN A 38 -16.39 32.85 -14.43
N HIS A 39 -16.68 32.09 -15.49
CA HIS A 39 -17.26 32.59 -16.74
C HIS A 39 -18.78 32.29 -16.88
N GLY A 40 -19.47 32.03 -15.78
CA GLY A 40 -20.94 32.00 -15.74
C GLY A 40 -21.60 30.66 -16.11
N GLY A 41 -21.56 29.68 -15.20
CA GLY A 41 -22.72 28.80 -15.04
C GLY A 41 -22.54 27.28 -15.08
N LYS A 42 -21.41 26.69 -14.64
CA LYS A 42 -21.51 25.32 -14.11
C LYS A 42 -22.06 25.36 -12.70
N ASP A 43 -23.16 24.64 -12.49
CA ASP A 43 -23.72 24.42 -11.16
C ASP A 43 -22.62 23.83 -10.26
N ARG A 44 -22.38 24.48 -9.13
CA ARG A 44 -21.38 24.09 -8.15
C ARG A 44 -21.56 22.64 -7.72
N GLU A 45 -22.81 22.19 -7.65
CA GLU A 45 -23.16 20.80 -7.34
C GLU A 45 -22.58 19.83 -8.37
N HIS A 46 -22.65 20.17 -9.66
CA HIS A 46 -22.07 19.37 -10.74
C HIS A 46 -20.56 19.20 -10.59
N VAL A 47 -19.83 20.29 -10.29
CA VAL A 47 -18.37 20.25 -10.08
C VAL A 47 -18.00 19.33 -8.90
N LEU A 48 -18.74 19.43 -7.80
CA LEU A 48 -18.55 18.58 -6.61
C LEU A 48 -18.79 17.11 -6.94
N LYS A 49 -19.90 16.81 -7.63
CA LYS A 49 -20.28 15.45 -8.01
C LYS A 49 -19.27 14.84 -8.98
N GLU A 50 -18.86 15.58 -10.00
CA GLU A 50 -17.91 15.13 -11.01
C GLU A 50 -16.51 14.90 -10.42
N PHE A 51 -16.03 15.83 -9.58
CA PHE A 51 -14.76 15.65 -8.88
C PHE A 51 -14.78 14.46 -7.92
N SER A 52 -15.87 14.31 -7.15
CA SER A 52 -16.03 13.20 -6.22
C SER A 52 -16.00 11.86 -6.94
N ARG A 53 -16.78 11.73 -8.04
CA ARG A 53 -16.81 10.50 -8.85
C ARG A 53 -15.43 10.11 -9.33
N ILE A 54 -14.67 11.06 -9.89
CA ILE A 54 -13.35 10.75 -10.43
C ILE A 54 -12.35 10.42 -9.31
N LEU A 55 -12.44 11.09 -8.16
CA LEU A 55 -11.62 10.72 -7.01
C LEU A 55 -11.98 9.33 -6.47
N ASP A 56 -13.27 9.00 -6.40
CA ASP A 56 -13.79 7.68 -6.03
C ASP A 56 -13.22 6.61 -6.99
N ASP A 57 -13.27 6.83 -8.32
CA ASP A 57 -12.69 5.93 -9.34
C ASP A 57 -11.17 5.74 -9.15
N GLN A 58 -10.43 6.82 -8.82
CA GLN A 58 -8.99 6.71 -8.53
C GLN A 58 -8.72 5.89 -7.27
N ILE A 59 -9.52 6.08 -6.21
CA ILE A 59 -9.37 5.36 -4.94
C ILE A 59 -9.69 3.89 -5.11
N GLU A 60 -10.79 3.56 -5.80
CA GLU A 60 -11.16 2.18 -6.10
C GLU A 60 -10.01 1.44 -6.79
N ARG A 61 -9.43 2.03 -7.84
CA ARG A 61 -8.28 1.43 -8.54
C ARG A 61 -7.08 1.18 -7.62
N ILE A 62 -6.78 2.14 -6.73
CA ILE A 62 -5.70 2.00 -5.74
C ILE A 62 -5.99 0.85 -4.78
N VAL A 63 -7.24 0.73 -4.30
CA VAL A 63 -7.63 -0.29 -3.33
C VAL A 63 -7.66 -1.68 -3.95
N LEU A 64 -8.24 -1.85 -5.13
CA LEU A 64 -8.23 -3.14 -5.83
C LEU A 64 -6.80 -3.64 -6.07
N PHE A 65 -5.90 -2.74 -6.47
CA PHE A 65 -4.50 -3.08 -6.63
C PHE A 65 -3.83 -3.44 -5.29
N LEU A 66 -4.10 -2.68 -4.22
CA LEU A 66 -3.61 -2.99 -2.88
C LEU A 66 -4.04 -4.39 -2.41
N LEU A 67 -5.32 -4.72 -2.56
CA LEU A 67 -5.87 -6.04 -2.22
C LEU A 67 -5.19 -7.16 -3.01
N GLN A 68 -4.99 -6.95 -4.31
CA GLN A 68 -4.28 -7.92 -5.15
C GLN A 68 -2.85 -8.16 -4.65
N GLN A 69 -2.09 -7.11 -4.35
CA GLN A 69 -0.72 -7.25 -3.84
C GLN A 69 -0.66 -7.88 -2.45
N GLN A 70 -1.63 -7.58 -1.57
CA GLN A 70 -1.76 -8.26 -0.28
C GLN A 70 -2.01 -9.75 -0.45
N GLY A 71 -2.87 -10.14 -1.40
CA GLY A 71 -3.11 -11.54 -1.74
C GLY A 71 -1.83 -12.24 -2.20
N HIS A 72 -1.09 -11.64 -3.13
CA HIS A 72 0.19 -12.20 -3.59
C HIS A 72 1.22 -12.39 -2.46
N LEU A 73 1.34 -11.42 -1.55
CA LEU A 73 2.23 -11.53 -0.39
C LEU A 73 1.76 -12.63 0.58
N ALA A 74 0.44 -12.71 0.82
CA ALA A 74 -0.12 -13.73 1.71
C ALA A 74 0.12 -15.14 1.18
N SER A 75 -0.15 -15.40 -0.10
CA SER A 75 0.09 -16.70 -0.73
C SER A 75 1.57 -17.10 -0.67
N ARG A 76 2.48 -16.17 -0.97
CA ARG A 76 3.93 -16.44 -0.85
C ARG A 76 4.34 -16.78 0.59
N ILE A 77 3.78 -16.11 1.59
CA ILE A 77 4.08 -16.41 3.01
C ILE A 77 3.56 -17.80 3.39
N GLU A 78 2.38 -18.18 2.90
CA GLU A 78 1.77 -19.50 3.11
C GLU A 78 2.65 -20.60 2.50
N GLU A 79 3.01 -20.47 1.22
CA GLU A 79 3.90 -21.40 0.50
C GLU A 79 5.25 -21.58 1.21
N LEU A 80 5.88 -20.48 1.65
CA LEU A 80 7.14 -20.55 2.40
C LEU A 80 6.94 -21.22 3.77
N GLY A 81 5.75 -21.07 4.38
CA GLY A 81 5.39 -21.73 5.63
C GLY A 81 5.28 -23.25 5.49
N GLU A 82 4.75 -23.73 4.36
CA GLU A 82 4.71 -25.16 4.01
C GLU A 82 6.12 -25.71 3.78
N GLN A 83 6.94 -25.02 2.99
CA GLN A 83 8.34 -25.40 2.76
C GLN A 83 9.12 -25.50 4.08
N ARG A 84 8.93 -24.53 4.97
CA ARG A 84 9.54 -24.55 6.30
C ARG A 84 9.14 -25.79 7.11
N THR A 85 7.87 -26.18 7.02
CA THR A 85 7.34 -27.35 7.76
C THR A 85 7.96 -28.63 7.23
N ALA A 86 8.08 -28.79 5.91
CA ALA A 86 8.76 -29.92 5.30
C ALA A 86 10.26 -29.98 5.65
N LEU A 87 10.94 -28.84 5.73
CA LEU A 87 12.35 -28.77 6.12
C LEU A 87 12.60 -29.23 7.56
N LEU A 88 11.66 -28.96 8.48
CA LEU A 88 11.75 -29.42 9.87
C LEU A 88 11.73 -30.95 9.97
N GLU A 89 11.02 -31.62 9.06
CA GLU A 89 10.96 -33.09 9.02
C GLU A 89 12.27 -33.70 8.49
N GLN A 90 12.99 -32.98 7.64
CA GLN A 90 14.18 -33.47 6.93
C GLN A 90 15.52 -33.04 7.57
N TYR A 91 15.52 -32.12 8.55
CA TYR A 91 16.71 -31.59 9.24
C TYR A 91 17.80 -31.01 8.31
N ASP A 92 17.42 -30.48 7.13
CA ASP A 92 18.39 -29.91 6.18
C ASP A 92 18.64 -28.41 6.43
N ILE A 93 19.72 -28.12 7.16
CA ILE A 93 20.15 -26.76 7.52
C ILE A 93 20.65 -25.96 6.32
N SER A 94 21.09 -26.62 5.24
CA SER A 94 21.60 -25.92 4.04
C SER A 94 20.50 -25.13 3.33
N GLN A 95 19.25 -25.62 3.40
CA GLN A 95 18.07 -24.99 2.80
C GLN A 95 17.47 -23.87 3.67
N VAL A 96 17.82 -23.80 4.96
CA VAL A 96 17.35 -22.74 5.87
C VAL A 96 17.80 -21.34 5.41
N SER A 97 19.01 -21.22 4.84
CA SER A 97 19.48 -19.93 4.33
C SER A 97 18.68 -19.48 3.10
N GLN A 98 18.37 -20.41 2.19
CA GLN A 98 17.58 -20.11 0.99
C GLN A 98 16.16 -19.68 1.36
N LEU A 99 15.53 -20.42 2.28
CA LEU A 99 14.19 -20.08 2.78
C LEU A 99 14.16 -18.70 3.46
N ARG A 100 15.17 -18.38 4.27
CA ARG A 100 15.29 -17.04 4.89
C ARG A 100 15.43 -15.95 3.84
N ASP A 101 16.22 -16.17 2.80
CA ASP A 101 16.41 -15.18 1.75
C ASP A 101 15.13 -14.99 0.92
N ALA A 102 14.35 -16.05 0.69
CA ALA A 102 13.00 -15.96 0.10
C ALA A 102 12.01 -15.16 0.97
N TYR A 103 12.01 -15.34 2.30
CA TYR A 103 11.23 -14.46 3.19
C TYR A 103 11.69 -13.01 3.14
N ARG A 104 12.99 -12.73 3.00
CA ARG A 104 13.50 -11.36 2.83
C ARG A 104 13.00 -10.70 1.55
N GLU A 105 12.90 -11.46 0.45
CA GLU A 105 12.30 -10.97 -0.79
C GLU A 105 10.85 -10.54 -0.62
N VAL A 106 10.04 -11.34 0.09
CA VAL A 106 8.67 -10.95 0.49
C VAL A 106 8.69 -9.65 1.30
N GLY A 107 9.66 -9.48 2.20
CA GLY A 107 9.86 -8.23 2.95
C GLY A 107 10.16 -7.02 2.07
N PHE A 108 10.99 -7.16 1.03
CA PHE A 108 11.25 -6.08 0.08
C PHE A 108 9.99 -5.69 -0.70
N ASP A 109 9.19 -6.66 -1.12
CA ASP A 109 7.91 -6.41 -1.80
C ASP A 109 6.89 -5.74 -0.88
N LEU A 110 6.86 -6.12 0.40
CA LEU A 110 6.04 -5.47 1.42
C LEU A 110 6.45 -4.00 1.62
N ILE A 111 7.75 -3.69 1.65
CA ILE A 111 8.24 -2.30 1.74
C ILE A 111 7.83 -1.50 0.50
N LYS A 112 7.93 -2.08 -0.70
CA LYS A 112 7.41 -1.45 -1.92
C LYS A 112 5.92 -1.13 -1.78
N LEU A 113 5.12 -2.08 -1.30
CA LEU A 113 3.67 -1.91 -1.09
C LEU A 113 3.34 -0.82 -0.06
N LEU A 114 4.07 -0.77 1.06
CA LEU A 114 3.95 0.29 2.07
C LEU A 114 4.19 1.68 1.47
N ARG A 115 5.25 1.82 0.65
CA ARG A 115 5.56 3.08 -0.06
C ARG A 115 4.45 3.45 -1.03
N PHE A 116 3.88 2.47 -1.75
CA PHE A 116 2.74 2.69 -2.64
C PHE A 116 1.54 3.28 -1.89
N VAL A 117 1.17 2.69 -0.74
CA VAL A 117 0.03 3.18 0.04
C VAL A 117 0.28 4.57 0.60
N ASP A 118 1.44 4.84 1.20
CA ASP A 118 1.77 6.17 1.75
C ASP A 118 1.72 7.27 0.68
N MET A 119 2.29 6.99 -0.49
CA MET A 119 2.33 7.95 -1.59
C MET A 119 0.92 8.27 -2.11
N ASN A 120 0.05 7.26 -2.24
CA ASN A 120 -1.34 7.44 -2.65
C ASN A 120 -2.18 8.18 -1.60
N ALA A 121 -2.08 7.77 -0.33
CA ALA A 121 -2.74 8.43 0.79
C ALA A 121 -2.37 9.92 0.86
N THR A 122 -1.07 10.22 0.67
CA THR A 122 -0.57 11.60 0.61
C THR A 122 -1.11 12.35 -0.61
N GLY A 123 -1.20 11.72 -1.78
CA GLY A 123 -1.76 12.31 -2.99
C GLY A 123 -3.24 12.66 -2.86
N ILE A 124 -4.04 11.75 -2.30
CA ILE A 124 -5.46 11.95 -1.98
C ILE A 124 -5.62 13.14 -1.02
N ARG A 125 -4.89 13.12 0.11
CA ARG A 125 -4.93 14.23 1.09
C ARG A 125 -4.56 15.57 0.45
N LYS A 126 -3.54 15.58 -0.42
CA LYS A 126 -3.09 16.82 -1.08
C LYS A 126 -4.05 17.30 -2.15
N ILE A 127 -4.78 16.44 -2.85
CA ILE A 127 -5.75 16.88 -3.86
C ILE A 127 -7.02 17.41 -3.19
N LEU A 128 -7.48 16.76 -2.12
CA LEU A 128 -8.59 17.23 -1.29
C LEU A 128 -8.31 18.63 -0.71
N LYS A 129 -7.15 18.81 -0.05
CA LYS A 129 -6.71 20.13 0.43
C LYS A 129 -6.58 21.18 -0.69
N LYS A 130 -6.24 20.76 -1.91
CA LYS A 130 -6.15 21.67 -3.06
C LYS A 130 -7.54 22.09 -3.56
N PHE A 131 -8.51 21.19 -3.52
CA PHE A 131 -9.91 21.49 -3.81
C PHE A 131 -10.41 22.57 -2.85
N ASP A 132 -10.33 22.33 -1.53
CA ASP A 132 -10.82 23.28 -0.51
C ASP A 132 -10.20 24.66 -0.67
N LYS A 133 -8.89 24.75 -0.92
CA LYS A 133 -8.20 26.03 -1.12
C LYS A 133 -8.69 26.82 -2.34
N ARG A 134 -9.19 26.16 -3.38
CA ARG A 134 -9.63 26.82 -4.61
C ARG A 134 -11.10 27.24 -4.57
N PHE A 135 -11.92 26.47 -3.86
CA PHE A 135 -13.36 26.69 -3.81
C PHE A 135 -13.86 27.24 -2.46
N GLY A 136 -13.00 27.31 -1.43
CA GLY A 136 -13.31 27.95 -0.14
C GLY A 136 -14.25 27.16 0.77
N TYR A 137 -14.40 25.85 0.56
CA TYR A 137 -15.39 25.01 1.25
C TYR A 137 -14.76 23.89 2.08
N LYS A 138 -15.55 23.33 3.00
CA LYS A 138 -15.27 22.09 3.74
C LYS A 138 -15.55 20.83 2.89
N PHE A 139 -15.10 20.80 1.64
CA PHE A 139 -15.35 19.64 0.78
C PHE A 139 -14.59 18.42 1.29
N THR A 140 -13.35 18.59 1.75
CA THR A 140 -12.60 17.49 2.39
C THR A 140 -13.38 16.86 3.54
N ASP A 141 -13.95 17.65 4.44
CA ASP A 141 -14.69 17.12 5.59
C ASP A 141 -15.91 16.33 5.12
N TYR A 142 -16.73 16.91 4.24
CA TYR A 142 -17.88 16.23 3.65
C TYR A 142 -17.48 14.91 2.96
N TYR A 143 -16.47 14.96 2.10
CA TYR A 143 -16.01 13.82 1.32
C TYR A 143 -15.47 12.71 2.24
N VAL A 144 -14.61 13.06 3.19
CA VAL A 144 -14.03 12.11 4.13
C VAL A 144 -15.12 11.51 5.02
N THR A 145 -16.00 12.31 5.63
CA THR A 145 -17.04 11.79 6.52
C THR A 145 -18.01 10.86 5.79
N THR A 146 -18.44 11.22 4.58
CA THR A 146 -19.38 10.39 3.81
C THR A 146 -18.76 9.07 3.36
N ARG A 147 -17.50 9.08 2.90
CA ARG A 147 -16.84 7.86 2.43
C ARG A 147 -16.29 7.02 3.58
N ALA A 148 -15.78 7.64 4.65
CA ALA A 148 -15.22 6.92 5.79
C ALA A 148 -16.30 6.18 6.58
N ASN A 149 -17.52 6.73 6.70
CA ASN A 149 -18.59 6.09 7.47
C ASN A 149 -19.40 5.06 6.66
N HIS A 150 -19.05 4.83 5.40
CA HIS A 150 -19.74 3.87 4.55
C HIS A 150 -19.29 2.42 4.88
N PRO A 151 -20.21 1.43 4.94
CA PRO A 151 -19.87 0.03 5.22
C PRO A 151 -18.82 -0.56 4.27
N TYR A 152 -18.79 -0.08 3.02
CA TYR A 152 -17.84 -0.50 1.99
C TYR A 152 -16.79 0.58 1.71
N SER A 153 -16.28 1.24 2.75
CA SER A 153 -15.36 2.36 2.61
C SER A 153 -14.03 1.97 1.96
N GLN A 154 -13.91 2.24 0.66
CA GLN A 154 -12.64 2.14 -0.08
C GLN A 154 -11.61 3.13 0.49
N LEU A 155 -12.06 4.31 0.92
CA LEU A 155 -11.20 5.31 1.54
C LEU A 155 -10.51 4.75 2.79
N GLN A 156 -11.24 4.07 3.69
CA GLN A 156 -10.63 3.49 4.88
C GLN A 156 -9.57 2.43 4.56
N GLN A 157 -9.72 1.65 3.49
CA GLN A 157 -8.74 0.61 3.13
C GLN A 157 -7.36 1.20 2.83
N VAL A 158 -7.31 2.38 2.21
CA VAL A 158 -6.05 3.11 1.98
C VAL A 158 -5.44 3.63 3.28
N PHE A 159 -6.24 4.01 4.29
CA PHE A 159 -5.75 4.69 5.49
C PHE A 159 -5.61 3.81 6.75
N LYS A 160 -6.34 2.69 6.86
CA LYS A 160 -6.34 1.82 8.06
C LYS A 160 -5.46 0.57 7.94
N GLN A 161 -5.02 0.21 6.73
CA GLN A 161 -3.97 -0.79 6.43
C GLN A 161 -4.04 -2.15 7.18
N VAL A 162 -5.22 -2.62 7.62
CA VAL A 162 -5.34 -3.81 8.49
C VAL A 162 -4.69 -5.07 7.90
N GLY A 163 -4.88 -5.33 6.59
CA GLY A 163 -4.27 -6.48 5.93
C GLY A 163 -2.74 -6.42 5.83
N ILE A 164 -2.15 -5.23 5.74
CA ILE A 164 -0.68 -5.06 5.74
C ILE A 164 -0.12 -5.46 7.11
N VAL A 165 -0.79 -5.08 8.20
CA VAL A 165 -0.35 -5.42 9.56
C VAL A 165 -0.32 -6.94 9.77
N ALA A 166 -1.30 -7.67 9.24
CA ALA A 166 -1.31 -9.13 9.29
C ALA A 166 -0.12 -9.75 8.54
N VAL A 167 0.18 -9.25 7.32
CA VAL A 167 1.33 -9.68 6.51
C VAL A 167 2.65 -9.38 7.22
N VAL A 168 2.82 -8.18 7.78
CA VAL A 168 3.99 -7.81 8.60
C VAL A 168 4.15 -8.79 9.76
N GLY A 169 3.09 -9.03 10.52
CA GLY A 169 3.13 -9.93 11.68
C GLY A 169 3.48 -11.36 11.30
N ALA A 170 2.94 -11.88 10.20
CA ALA A 170 3.27 -13.21 9.70
C ALA A 170 4.73 -13.28 9.26
N LEU A 171 5.22 -12.30 8.50
CA LEU A 171 6.60 -12.26 8.05
C LEU A 171 7.60 -12.19 9.21
N SER A 172 7.36 -11.29 10.18
CA SER A 172 8.24 -11.12 11.34
C SER A 172 8.37 -12.41 12.15
N ARG A 173 7.25 -13.08 12.47
CA ARG A 173 7.27 -14.34 13.22
C ARG A 173 8.03 -15.45 12.49
N ASN A 174 7.86 -15.55 11.16
CA ASN A 174 8.55 -16.57 10.36
C ASN A 174 10.07 -16.32 10.32
N LEU A 175 10.50 -15.07 10.14
CA LEU A 175 11.91 -14.71 10.13
C LEU A 175 12.58 -14.92 11.50
N GLU A 176 11.90 -14.55 12.58
CA GLU A 176 12.37 -14.76 13.95
C GLU A 176 12.54 -16.25 14.26
N TYR A 177 11.58 -17.08 13.85
CA TYR A 177 11.67 -18.53 14.02
C TYR A 177 12.89 -19.14 13.31
N LEU A 178 13.18 -18.73 12.07
CA LEU A 178 14.37 -19.20 11.34
C LEU A 178 15.68 -18.73 11.99
N HIS A 179 15.69 -17.55 12.61
CA HIS A 179 16.83 -17.06 13.37
C HIS A 179 17.11 -17.96 14.58
N THR A 180 16.09 -18.24 15.39
CA THR A 180 16.20 -19.11 16.57
C THR A 180 16.62 -20.53 16.20
N MET A 181 16.10 -21.08 15.10
CA MET A 181 16.48 -22.42 14.64
C MET A 181 17.99 -22.51 14.30
N LYS A 182 18.53 -21.47 13.66
CA LYS A 182 19.96 -21.38 13.39
C LYS A 182 20.77 -21.34 14.70
N GLU A 183 20.31 -20.60 15.71
CA GLU A 183 21.02 -20.51 16.99
C GLU A 183 20.96 -21.78 17.84
N VAL A 184 19.90 -22.58 17.74
CA VAL A 184 19.73 -23.82 18.51
C VAL A 184 20.48 -25.00 17.87
N LEU A 185 20.52 -25.08 16.54
CA LEU A 185 21.12 -26.22 15.81
C LEU A 185 22.65 -26.10 15.67
N TYR A 186 23.22 -24.90 15.69
CA TYR A 186 24.67 -24.71 15.54
C TYR A 186 25.48 -25.19 16.78
N PRO A 187 25.07 -24.91 18.03
CA PRO A 187 25.76 -25.43 19.21
C PRO A 187 25.62 -26.95 19.39
N SER A 188 24.46 -27.53 19.06
CA SER A 188 24.22 -28.98 19.24
C SER A 188 25.05 -29.83 18.27
N MET A 189 25.25 -29.36 17.04
CA MET A 189 26.09 -30.04 16.05
C MET A 189 27.59 -29.99 16.35
N ILE A 190 28.10 -28.87 16.89
CA ILE A 190 29.50 -28.79 17.34
C ILE A 190 29.75 -29.83 18.44
N ILE A 191 28.79 -30.01 19.35
CA ILE A 191 28.88 -31.00 20.43
C ILE A 191 28.77 -32.43 19.87
N GLN A 192 27.93 -32.69 18.86
CA GLN A 192 27.82 -34.01 18.21
C GLN A 192 28.99 -34.39 17.29
N GLN A 193 29.77 -33.42 16.78
CA GLN A 193 30.99 -33.70 16.00
C GLN A 193 32.25 -33.83 16.87
N LEU A 194 32.17 -33.46 18.16
CA LEU A 194 33.25 -33.58 19.14
C LEU A 194 33.11 -34.80 20.08
N LEU A 195 32.08 -35.62 19.88
CA LEU A 195 31.82 -36.90 20.54
C LEU A 195 31.87 -38.03 19.52
#